data_AF-A0AAV4CRR0-F1
#
_entry.id   AF-A0AAV4CRR0-F1
#
_cell.length_a   1.000
_cell.length_b   1.000
_cell.length_c   1.000
_cell.angle_alpha   90.00
_cell.angle_beta   90.00
_cell.angle_gamma   90.00
#
_symmetry.space_group_name_H-M   'P 1'
#
loop_
_entity.id
_entity.type
_entity.pdbx_description
1 polymer ?
#
loop_
_entity_poly.entity_id
_entity_poly.type
_entity_poly.pdbx_seq_one_letter_code
_entity_poly.pdbx_strand_id
1 'polypeptide(L)'
;MIQQYAFKPMKRKKDRIDRFAIHRPTDKRTLKEDLVLPKERLDNVTSNIASVDDEEFEVPLQFISIGIGLFMAFGALMNFLVNKDVDYWFVSIYFVFALCFTTGFGDILPQPQSYLFQLFYGLAGVSMFNIAVNATLQYMMATIDYLKIYFKKSA
;
A
#
# COMPACT_ATOMS: atom_id res chain seq x y z
N MET A 1 -51.70 4.27 -54.64
CA MET A 1 -50.75 3.15 -54.49
C MET A 1 -49.81 3.49 -53.34
N ILE A 2 -49.80 2.69 -52.28
CA ILE A 2 -48.61 2.16 -51.58
C ILE A 2 -49.17 1.19 -50.53
N GLN A 3 -48.79 -0.07 -50.70
CA GLN A 3 -49.24 -1.23 -49.94
C GLN A 3 -48.49 -1.27 -48.61
N GLN A 4 -49.23 -1.44 -47.50
CA GLN A 4 -48.66 -1.61 -46.17
C GLN A 4 -47.98 -2.98 -46.07
N TYR A 5 -46.68 -3.01 -45.78
CA TYR A 5 -46.00 -4.21 -45.35
C TYR A 5 -46.06 -4.32 -43.83
N ALA A 6 -46.77 -5.35 -43.37
CA ALA A 6 -46.95 -5.68 -41.96
C ALA A 6 -45.63 -6.18 -41.34
N PHE A 7 -45.17 -5.49 -40.30
CA PHE A 7 -44.03 -5.93 -39.49
C PHE A 7 -44.49 -7.03 -38.52
N LYS A 8 -43.98 -8.25 -38.70
CA LYS A 8 -44.23 -9.39 -37.81
C LYS A 8 -43.42 -9.20 -36.51
N PRO A 9 -44.04 -9.05 -35.33
CA PRO A 9 -43.28 -8.86 -34.10
C PRO A 9 -42.59 -10.16 -33.67
N MET A 10 -41.27 -10.09 -33.49
CA MET A 10 -40.48 -11.13 -32.85
C MET A 10 -40.83 -11.18 -31.36
N LYS A 11 -41.36 -12.32 -30.89
CA LYS A 11 -41.63 -12.56 -29.46
C LYS A 11 -40.29 -12.60 -28.70
N ARG A 12 -40.04 -11.57 -27.89
CA ARG A 12 -38.92 -11.52 -26.94
C ARG A 12 -39.07 -12.65 -25.92
N LYS A 13 -38.16 -13.61 -25.95
CA LYS A 13 -38.02 -14.65 -24.93
C LYS A 13 -37.47 -13.98 -23.67
N LYS A 14 -38.34 -13.76 -22.68
CA LYS A 14 -38.08 -12.99 -21.44
C LYS A 14 -37.36 -13.80 -20.36
N ASP A 15 -36.87 -15.00 -20.69
CA ASP A 15 -36.58 -16.02 -19.68
C ASP A 15 -35.07 -16.15 -19.33
N ARG A 16 -34.22 -15.23 -19.79
CA ARG A 16 -32.75 -15.34 -19.63
C ARG A 16 -32.03 -14.15 -19.00
N ILE A 17 -32.73 -13.09 -18.60
CA ILE A 17 -32.09 -11.92 -17.97
C ILE A 17 -32.28 -11.92 -16.45
N ASP A 18 -33.30 -12.61 -15.93
CA ASP A 18 -33.60 -12.62 -14.49
C ASP A 18 -32.68 -13.54 -13.66
N ARG A 19 -31.74 -14.25 -14.29
CA ARG A 19 -30.75 -15.09 -13.59
C ARG A 19 -29.47 -14.35 -13.16
N PHE A 20 -29.35 -13.06 -13.48
CA PHE A 20 -28.28 -12.19 -13.00
C PHE A 20 -28.83 -11.09 -12.08
N ALA A 21 -29.85 -11.40 -11.28
CA ALA A 21 -30.17 -10.59 -10.12
C ALA A 21 -28.98 -10.69 -9.16
N ILE A 22 -28.09 -9.68 -9.20
CA ILE A 22 -27.09 -9.43 -8.16
C ILE A 22 -27.87 -9.36 -6.85
N HIS A 23 -27.73 -10.40 -6.03
CA HIS A 23 -28.34 -10.45 -4.71
C HIS A 23 -27.74 -9.28 -3.93
N ARG A 24 -28.47 -8.17 -3.82
CA ARG A 24 -28.08 -7.04 -2.98
C ARG A 24 -28.39 -7.48 -1.55
N PRO A 25 -27.38 -7.80 -0.70
CA PRO A 25 -27.67 -8.17 0.68
C PRO A 25 -28.29 -6.95 1.35
N THR A 26 -29.57 -7.05 1.71
CA THR A 26 -30.37 -5.99 2.33
C THR A 26 -30.11 -5.85 3.83
N ASP A 27 -29.22 -6.65 4.41
CA ASP A 27 -28.91 -6.64 5.83
C ASP A 27 -27.44 -6.30 6.09
N LYS A 28 -27.21 -5.22 6.84
CA LYS A 28 -25.87 -4.77 7.25
C LYS A 28 -25.28 -5.64 8.36
N ARG A 29 -26.06 -6.52 8.98
CA ARG A 29 -25.61 -7.42 10.06
C ARG A 29 -24.80 -8.60 9.53
N THR A 30 -25.27 -9.26 8.47
CA THR A 30 -24.57 -10.39 7.85
C THR A 30 -23.27 -9.97 7.17
N LEU A 31 -23.22 -8.76 6.58
CA LEU A 31 -21.99 -8.22 6.01
C LEU A 31 -20.89 -7.97 7.05
N LYS A 32 -21.24 -7.78 8.33
CA LYS A 32 -20.24 -7.65 9.41
C LYS A 32 -19.76 -9.02 9.89
N GLU A 33 -20.62 -10.03 9.91
CA GLU A 33 -20.25 -11.38 10.34
C GLU A 33 -19.32 -12.07 9.34
N ASP A 34 -19.51 -11.87 8.04
CA ASP A 34 -18.63 -12.43 7.00
C ASP A 34 -17.29 -11.68 6.86
N LEU A 35 -17.20 -10.43 7.37
CA LEU A 35 -15.97 -9.62 7.40
C LEU A 35 -15.23 -9.72 8.74
N VAL A 36 -15.82 -10.30 9.78
CA VAL A 36 -15.12 -10.62 11.02
C VAL A 36 -14.41 -11.95 10.79
N LEU A 37 -13.17 -11.85 10.28
CA LEU A 37 -12.27 -12.99 10.24
C LEU A 37 -12.25 -13.65 11.65
N PRO A 38 -12.36 -14.98 11.74
CA PRO A 38 -12.24 -15.69 13.01
C PRO A 38 -10.97 -15.23 13.72
N LYS A 39 -11.03 -14.89 15.02
CA LYS A 39 -9.87 -14.37 15.77
C LYS A 39 -8.64 -15.25 15.55
N GLU A 40 -8.79 -16.56 15.64
CA GLU A 40 -7.75 -17.56 15.37
C GLU A 40 -7.05 -17.39 13.99
N ARG A 41 -7.77 -16.90 12.98
CA ARG A 41 -7.24 -16.58 11.65
C ARG A 41 -6.58 -15.21 11.57
N LEU A 42 -7.02 -14.24 12.36
CA LEU A 42 -6.30 -12.99 12.49
C LEU A 42 -5.00 -13.22 13.27
N ASP A 43 -5.07 -13.98 14.34
CA ASP A 43 -3.96 -14.35 15.21
C ASP A 43 -2.93 -15.18 14.43
N ASN A 44 -3.37 -16.10 13.57
CA ASN A 44 -2.46 -16.87 12.71
C ASN A 44 -1.88 -16.06 11.55
N VAL A 45 -2.63 -15.13 10.95
CA VAL A 45 -2.08 -14.25 9.91
C VAL A 45 -1.08 -13.28 10.54
N THR A 46 -1.38 -12.73 11.71
CA THR A 46 -0.48 -11.90 12.49
C THR A 46 0.75 -12.68 12.95
N SER A 47 0.60 -13.92 13.41
CA SER A 47 1.74 -14.76 13.81
C SER A 47 2.58 -15.19 12.61
N ASN A 48 1.97 -15.48 11.46
CA ASN A 48 2.67 -15.84 10.23
C ASN A 48 3.38 -14.64 9.60
N ILE A 49 2.85 -13.42 9.75
CA ILE A 49 3.55 -12.19 9.37
C ILE A 49 4.68 -11.91 10.36
N ALA A 50 4.45 -12.12 11.66
CA ALA A 50 5.46 -11.94 12.70
C ALA A 50 6.62 -12.94 12.59
N SER A 51 6.36 -14.19 12.18
CA SER A 51 7.36 -15.25 12.04
C SER A 51 8.15 -15.22 10.73
N VAL A 52 7.87 -14.25 9.84
CA VAL A 52 8.68 -14.04 8.61
C VAL A 52 9.90 -13.16 8.91
N ASP A 53 9.98 -12.54 10.09
CA ASP A 53 11.06 -11.65 10.51
C ASP A 53 12.02 -12.29 11.55
N ASP A 54 12.10 -13.62 11.62
CA ASP A 54 12.92 -14.34 12.62
C ASP A 54 14.41 -14.46 12.26
N GLU A 55 14.89 -13.86 11.18
CA GLU A 55 16.31 -13.53 11.05
C GLU A 55 16.58 -12.19 11.74
N GLU A 56 16.65 -12.26 13.08
CA GLU A 56 17.04 -11.19 13.99
C GLU A 56 18.52 -10.83 13.75
N PHE A 57 18.82 -10.22 12.60
CA PHE A 57 19.99 -9.37 12.50
C PHE A 57 19.67 -8.20 13.43
N GLU A 58 20.26 -8.17 14.62
CA GLU A 58 20.25 -7.01 15.52
C GLU A 58 20.92 -5.85 14.77
N VAL A 59 20.19 -5.21 13.86
CA VAL A 59 20.64 -4.01 13.18
C VAL A 59 20.20 -2.87 14.06
N PRO A 60 21.15 -2.11 14.65
CA PRO A 60 20.78 -0.87 15.30
C PRO A 60 19.95 -0.01 14.36
N LEU A 61 18.88 0.58 14.88
CA LEU A 61 17.95 1.46 14.14
C LEU A 61 18.68 2.56 13.35
N GLN A 62 19.87 2.95 13.81
CA GLN A 62 20.77 3.89 13.16
C GLN A 62 21.18 3.43 11.75
N PHE A 63 21.56 2.17 11.57
CA PHE A 63 21.97 1.65 10.26
C PHE A 63 20.82 1.57 9.28
N ILE A 64 19.62 1.18 9.75
CA ILE A 64 18.40 1.18 8.93
C ILE A 64 18.09 2.61 8.46
N SER A 65 18.16 3.57 9.38
CA SER A 65 17.91 4.99 9.08
C SER A 65 18.92 5.53 8.06
N ILE A 66 20.20 5.19 8.19
CA ILE A 66 21.25 5.57 7.23
C ILE A 66 21.01 4.89 5.87
N GLY A 67 20.65 3.61 5.85
CA GLY A 67 20.36 2.86 4.63
C GLY A 67 19.21 3.49 3.84
N ILE A 68 18.13 3.86 4.51
CA ILE A 68 16.99 4.57 3.91
C ILE A 68 17.40 5.96 3.42
N GLY A 69 18.19 6.70 4.20
CA GLY A 69 18.71 8.01 3.79
C GLY A 69 19.58 7.93 2.52
N LEU A 70 20.47 6.94 2.43
CA LEU A 70 21.30 6.68 1.24
C LEU A 70 20.44 6.24 0.05
N PHE A 71 19.45 5.39 0.28
CA PHE A 71 18.50 4.97 -0.75
C PHE A 71 17.75 6.17 -1.35
N MET A 72 17.25 7.07 -0.51
CA MET A 72 16.61 8.32 -0.96
C MET A 72 17.58 9.25 -1.67
N ALA A 73 18.80 9.43 -1.15
CA ALA A 73 19.81 10.26 -1.78
C ALA A 73 20.19 9.74 -3.18
N PHE A 74 20.31 8.41 -3.34
CA PHE A 74 20.55 7.78 -4.63
C PHE A 74 19.40 8.01 -5.62
N GLY A 75 18.15 7.84 -5.17
CA GLY A 75 16.98 8.13 -6.01
C GLY A 75 16.89 9.60 -6.42
N ALA A 76 17.25 10.51 -5.51
CA ALA A 76 17.24 11.95 -5.79
C ALA A 76 18.33 12.32 -6.79
N LEU A 77 19.54 11.76 -6.64
CA LEU A 77 20.63 11.92 -7.58
C LEU A 77 20.28 11.40 -8.98
N MET A 78 19.66 10.21 -9.06
CA MET A 78 19.21 9.66 -10.34
C MET A 78 18.17 10.56 -11.01
N ASN A 79 17.18 11.05 -10.26
CA ASN A 79 16.20 11.98 -10.82
C ASN A 79 16.81 13.30 -11.27
N PHE A 80 17.80 13.80 -10.55
CA PHE A 80 18.52 15.02 -10.91
C PHE A 80 19.35 14.85 -12.19
N LEU A 81 19.97 13.68 -12.38
CA LEU A 81 20.76 13.39 -13.58
C LEU A 81 19.88 13.19 -14.83
N VAL A 82 18.71 12.55 -14.67
CA VAL A 82 17.78 12.27 -15.76
C VAL A 82 17.00 13.52 -16.15
N ASN A 83 16.47 14.25 -15.17
CA ASN A 83 15.70 15.45 -15.41
C ASN A 83 16.63 16.67 -15.32
N LYS A 84 17.33 16.98 -16.43
CA LYS A 84 18.16 18.19 -16.51
C LYS A 84 17.37 19.50 -16.48
N ASP A 85 16.05 19.43 -16.65
CA ASP A 85 15.15 20.57 -16.76
C ASP A 85 14.57 21.02 -15.39
N VAL A 86 14.82 20.28 -14.31
CA VAL A 86 14.44 20.75 -12.96
C VAL A 86 15.51 21.70 -12.42
N ASP A 87 15.23 22.99 -12.53
CA ASP A 87 16.10 24.08 -12.02
C ASP A 87 16.37 24.01 -10.51
N TYR A 88 15.63 23.17 -9.76
CA TYR A 88 15.71 23.07 -8.30
C TYR A 88 15.96 21.64 -7.83
N TRP A 89 17.15 21.38 -7.28
CA TRP A 89 17.53 20.08 -6.69
C TRP A 89 16.57 19.58 -5.58
N PHE A 90 15.90 20.50 -4.88
CA PHE A 90 14.89 20.18 -3.86
C PHE A 90 13.68 19.44 -4.42
N VAL A 91 13.32 19.69 -5.68
CA VAL A 91 12.17 19.06 -6.36
C VAL A 91 12.42 17.57 -6.52
N SER A 92 13.65 17.16 -6.82
CA SER A 92 14.05 15.76 -6.92
C SER A 92 13.96 15.02 -5.58
N ILE A 93 14.34 15.68 -4.48
CA ILE A 93 14.24 15.12 -3.12
C ILE A 93 12.77 14.97 -2.73
N TYR A 94 11.96 16.01 -2.96
CA TYR A 94 10.53 16.00 -2.69
C TYR A 94 9.83 14.85 -3.43
N PHE A 95 10.13 14.69 -4.73
CA PHE A 95 9.56 13.62 -5.54
C PHE A 95 9.90 12.23 -4.98
N VAL A 96 11.16 12.00 -4.64
CA VAL A 96 11.61 10.71 -4.08
C VAL A 96 10.99 10.43 -2.71
N PHE A 97 10.86 11.45 -1.87
CA PHE A 97 10.16 11.35 -0.60
C PHE A 97 8.69 10.98 -0.80
N ALA A 98 7.96 11.72 -1.64
CA ALA A 98 6.55 11.47 -1.91
C ALA A 98 6.30 10.09 -2.55
N LEU A 99 7.23 9.61 -3.38
CA LEU A 99 7.20 8.27 -3.97
C LEU A 99 7.46 7.18 -2.91
N CYS A 100 8.49 7.33 -2.07
CA CYS A 100 8.85 6.34 -1.06
C CYS A 100 7.81 6.22 0.04
N PHE A 101 7.23 7.35 0.48
CA PHE A 101 6.15 7.38 1.48
C PHE A 101 4.77 7.02 0.91
N THR A 102 4.69 6.68 -0.39
CA THR A 102 3.42 6.37 -1.09
C THR A 102 2.38 7.49 -1.04
N THR A 103 2.79 8.72 -0.70
CA THR A 103 1.89 9.89 -0.71
C THR A 103 1.52 10.25 -2.15
N GLY A 104 2.51 10.24 -3.06
CA GLY A 104 2.29 10.28 -4.51
C GLY A 104 1.38 11.40 -4.99
N PHE A 105 1.63 12.66 -4.61
CA PHE A 105 0.80 13.81 -4.99
C PHE A 105 0.56 13.95 -6.49
N GLY A 106 1.47 13.47 -7.33
CA GLY A 106 1.33 13.46 -8.79
C GLY A 106 1.44 14.84 -9.44
N ASP A 107 1.97 15.82 -8.71
CA ASP A 107 2.30 17.16 -9.17
C ASP A 107 3.57 17.18 -10.02
N ILE A 108 4.55 16.36 -9.65
CA ILE A 108 5.80 16.17 -10.38
C ILE A 108 5.84 14.73 -10.89
N LEU A 109 5.98 14.58 -12.21
CA LEU A 109 6.14 13.29 -12.87
C LEU A 109 7.53 13.21 -13.50
N PRO A 110 8.19 12.04 -13.43
CA PRO A 110 9.47 11.83 -14.08
C PRO A 110 9.29 11.75 -15.60
N GLN A 111 10.37 11.88 -16.36
CA GLN A 111 10.29 11.73 -17.82
C GLN A 111 9.88 10.30 -18.22
N PRO A 112 9.28 10.12 -19.42
CA PRO A 112 8.78 8.81 -19.88
C PRO A 112 9.84 7.70 -19.89
N GLN A 113 11.10 8.07 -20.09
CA GLN A 113 12.24 7.16 -20.14
C GLN A 113 12.56 6.54 -18.77
N SER A 114 12.18 7.23 -17.68
CA SER A 114 12.45 6.81 -16.30
C SER A 114 11.27 6.13 -15.58
N TYR A 115 10.09 6.01 -16.21
CA TYR A 115 8.90 5.42 -15.56
C TYR A 115 9.13 4.02 -15.00
N LEU A 116 9.77 3.14 -15.77
CA LEU A 116 10.07 1.78 -15.32
C LEU A 116 11.03 1.78 -14.12
N PHE A 117 12.07 2.60 -14.17
CA PHE A 117 13.00 2.73 -13.05
C PHE A 117 12.29 3.22 -11.79
N GLN A 118 11.46 4.26 -11.91
CA GLN A 118 10.69 4.79 -10.78
C GLN A 118 9.74 3.77 -10.17
N LEU A 119 9.12 2.93 -10.99
CA LEU A 119 8.23 1.88 -10.53
C LEU A 119 8.97 0.85 -9.66
N PHE A 120 10.09 0.32 -10.15
CA PHE A 120 10.89 -0.64 -9.38
C PHE A 120 11.53 0.00 -8.15
N TYR A 121 12.02 1.23 -8.28
CA TYR A 121 12.57 2.00 -7.17
C TYR A 121 11.52 2.24 -6.08
N GLY A 122 10.30 2.64 -6.46
CA GLY A 122 9.18 2.80 -5.53
C GLY A 122 8.83 1.48 -4.82
N LEU A 123 8.80 0.37 -5.55
CA LEU A 123 8.51 -0.94 -4.97
C LEU A 123 9.56 -1.39 -3.95
N ALA A 124 10.84 -1.18 -4.26
CA ALA A 124 11.94 -1.42 -3.33
C ALA A 124 11.87 -0.49 -2.10
N GLY A 125 11.53 0.78 -2.32
CA GLY A 125 11.35 1.78 -1.26
C GLY A 125 10.26 1.39 -0.26
N VAL A 126 9.12 0.90 -0.74
CA VAL A 126 8.02 0.43 0.12
C VAL A 126 8.44 -0.77 0.98
N SER A 127 9.22 -1.70 0.42
CA SER A 127 9.74 -2.85 1.18
C SER A 127 10.72 -2.42 2.27
N MET A 128 11.67 -1.52 1.96
CA MET A 128 12.58 -0.96 2.96
C MET A 128 11.84 -0.16 4.04
N PHE A 129 10.83 0.61 3.65
CA PHE A 129 10.02 1.37 4.60
C PHE A 129 9.26 0.44 5.57
N ASN A 130 8.77 -0.70 5.08
CA ASN A 130 8.11 -1.71 5.92
C ASN A 130 9.04 -2.25 7.00
N ILE A 131 10.29 -2.61 6.64
CA ILE A 131 11.32 -3.05 7.59
C ILE A 131 11.58 -1.98 8.66
N ALA A 132 11.71 -0.71 8.25
CA ALA A 132 11.91 0.40 9.19
C ALA A 132 10.74 0.59 10.15
N VAL A 133 9.50 0.49 9.64
CA VAL A 133 8.30 0.59 10.47
C VAL A 133 8.28 -0.56 11.47
N ASN A 134 8.55 -1.80 11.03
CA ASN A 134 8.56 -2.96 11.92
C ASN A 134 9.60 -2.81 13.03
N ALA A 135 10.85 -2.46 12.69
CA ALA A 135 11.90 -2.20 13.68
C ALA A 135 11.47 -1.11 14.67
N THR A 136 10.91 0.00 14.19
CA THR A 136 10.44 1.10 15.04
C THR A 136 9.33 0.65 16.01
N LEU A 137 8.41 -0.19 15.56
CA LEU A 137 7.34 -0.75 16.40
C LEU A 137 7.91 -1.61 17.53
N GLN A 138 8.90 -2.46 17.25
CA GLN A 138 9.55 -3.28 18.27
C GLN A 138 10.21 -2.42 19.36
N TYR A 139 10.97 -1.38 18.97
CA TYR A 139 11.57 -0.43 19.94
C TYR A 139 10.50 0.32 20.76
N MET A 140 9.39 0.70 20.12
CA MET A 140 8.28 1.38 20.81
C MET A 140 7.62 0.46 21.84
N MET A 141 7.33 -0.79 21.47
CA MET A 141 6.71 -1.78 22.36
C MET A 141 7.62 -2.08 23.57
N ALA A 142 8.92 -2.28 23.35
CA ALA A 142 9.88 -2.47 24.43
C ALA A 142 9.84 -1.29 25.42
N THR A 143 9.86 -0.05 24.90
CA THR A 143 9.78 1.16 25.72
C THR A 143 8.49 1.23 26.55
N ILE A 144 7.36 0.84 25.96
CA ILE A 144 6.06 0.79 26.66
C ILE A 144 6.11 -0.23 27.82
N ASP A 145 6.72 -1.40 27.63
CA ASP A 145 6.82 -2.41 28.68
C ASP A 145 7.77 -1.98 29.81
N TYR A 146 8.89 -1.33 29.48
CA TYR A 146 9.75 -0.68 30.48
C TYR A 146 8.96 0.37 31.28
N LEU A 147 8.12 1.17 30.62
CA LEU A 147 7.30 2.19 31.28
C LEU A 147 6.25 1.56 32.21
N LYS A 148 5.59 0.48 31.80
CA LYS A 148 4.62 -0.25 32.65
C LYS A 148 5.27 -0.79 33.92
N ILE A 149 6.48 -1.36 33.82
CA ILE A 149 7.23 -1.85 34.98
C ILE A 149 7.58 -0.69 35.92
N TYR A 150 8.02 0.44 35.36
CA TYR A 150 8.34 1.63 36.15
C TYR A 150 7.12 2.17 36.92
N PHE A 151 5.96 2.28 36.27
CA PHE A 151 4.72 2.69 36.94
C PHE A 151 4.26 1.68 38.00
N LYS A 152 4.35 0.37 37.73
CA LYS A 152 4.00 -0.67 38.70
C LYS A 152 4.89 -0.67 39.94
N LYS A 153 6.15 -0.23 39.80
CA LYS A 153 7.08 -0.10 40.93
C LYS A 153 6.84 1.17 41.76
N SER A 154 6.20 2.19 41.17
CA SER A 154 5.91 3.46 41.82
C SER A 154 4.53 3.52 42.50
N ALA A 155 3.69 2.50 42.31
CA ALA A 155 2.38 2.33 42.94
C ALA A 155 2.45 1.27 44.04
#